data_AF-A0A2T6B8V0-F1
#
_entry.id   AF-A0A2T6B8V0-F1
#
_cell.length_a   1.000
_cell.length_b   1.000
_cell.length_c   1.000
_cell.angle_alpha   90.00
_cell.angle_beta   90.00
_cell.angle_gamma   90.00
#
_symmetry.space_group_name_H-M   'P 1'
#
loop_
_entity.id
_entity.type
_entity.pdbx_description
1 polymer ?
#
loop_
_entity_poly.entity_id
_entity_poly.type
_entity_poly.pdbx_seq_one_letter_code
_entity_poly.pdbx_strand_id
1 'polypeptide(L)'
;MPIIASHNRTYRSEGHTPSPDWPQDCHVQWGGSGLVLRADGGAYGTAFFEAFPAEGGFFRGEGASITAAEADCLAKYRRFTRCDHLWGRGKYTNGGAICRRCRAFMTRFRPIPRLGAFRDPLSVTELDLAMDGYCRPDPSDRFQNRLRLRLARAGIRMPDPDPDRTDHAAACRAAVLLWYRENRDRVGRGESLGLEGLFDQLALRRLEQEVA
;
A
#
# COMPACT_ATOMS: atom_id res chain seq x y z
N MET A 1 0.42 -31.29 -5.01
CA MET A 1 1.11 -30.42 -4.03
C MET A 1 1.02 -28.99 -4.51
N PRO A 2 0.82 -28.01 -3.62
CA PRO A 2 0.80 -26.59 -3.98
C PRO A 2 2.19 -26.10 -4.43
N ILE A 3 2.23 -24.92 -5.05
CA ILE A 3 3.46 -24.28 -5.52
C ILE A 3 4.11 -23.53 -4.35
N ILE A 4 5.20 -24.06 -3.82
CA ILE A 4 5.93 -23.44 -2.69
C ILE A 4 6.79 -22.28 -3.18
N ALA A 5 6.70 -21.11 -2.52
CA ALA A 5 7.50 -19.92 -2.81
C ALA A 5 9.02 -20.19 -2.71
N SER A 6 9.81 -19.55 -3.57
CA SER A 6 11.25 -19.82 -3.72
C SER A 6 12.05 -19.60 -2.43
N HIS A 7 11.74 -18.56 -1.65
CA HIS A 7 12.42 -18.26 -0.40
C HIS A 7 12.15 -19.32 0.70
N ASN A 8 10.97 -19.96 0.69
CA ASN A 8 10.68 -21.09 1.59
C ASN A 8 11.40 -22.39 1.17
N ARG A 9 11.92 -22.46 -0.06
CA ARG A 9 12.76 -23.58 -0.54
C ARG A 9 14.24 -23.38 -0.19
N THR A 10 14.70 -22.14 -0.06
CA THR A 10 16.13 -21.80 0.16
C THR A 10 16.48 -21.42 1.59
N TYR A 11 15.58 -20.75 2.31
CA TYR A 11 15.83 -20.28 3.68
C TYR A 11 14.93 -20.99 4.68
N ARG A 12 15.55 -21.79 5.57
CA ARG A 12 15.03 -22.28 6.87
C ARG A 12 13.51 -22.25 7.03
N SER A 13 12.79 -23.03 6.22
CA SER A 13 11.49 -23.53 6.65
C SER A 13 11.79 -24.71 7.57
N GLU A 14 11.29 -24.68 8.80
CA GLU A 14 11.53 -25.68 9.85
C GLU A 14 10.91 -27.05 9.48
N GLY A 15 11.38 -27.69 8.42
CA GLY A 15 10.89 -28.99 7.95
C GLY A 15 9.39 -29.03 7.62
N HIS A 16 8.73 -27.88 7.47
CA HIS A 16 7.28 -27.83 7.26
C HIS A 16 6.93 -28.28 5.84
N THR A 17 6.12 -29.33 5.74
CA THR A 17 5.53 -29.80 4.49
C THR A 17 4.07 -29.38 4.44
N PRO A 18 3.65 -28.54 3.46
CA PRO A 18 2.27 -28.12 3.33
C PRO A 18 1.31 -29.30 3.12
N SER A 19 0.10 -29.15 3.61
CA SER A 19 -0.99 -30.12 3.46
C SER A 19 -1.25 -30.45 1.98
N PRO A 20 -1.53 -31.72 1.64
CA PRO A 20 -1.94 -32.11 0.30
C PRO A 20 -3.35 -31.58 -0.08
N ASP A 21 -4.11 -31.06 0.89
CA ASP A 21 -5.44 -30.50 0.68
C ASP A 21 -5.44 -29.15 -0.05
N TRP A 22 -4.26 -28.51 -0.17
CA TRP A 22 -4.13 -27.33 -0.99
C TRP A 22 -4.21 -27.68 -2.49
N PRO A 23 -4.93 -26.88 -3.29
CA PRO A 23 -4.94 -27.02 -4.74
C PRO A 23 -3.53 -27.02 -5.32
N GLN A 24 -3.32 -27.76 -6.40
CA GLN A 24 -1.99 -27.89 -7.02
C GLN A 24 -1.49 -26.57 -7.64
N ASP A 25 -2.41 -25.70 -8.06
CA ASP A 25 -2.19 -24.38 -8.64
C ASP A 25 -2.17 -23.26 -7.58
N CYS A 26 -2.31 -23.61 -6.29
CA CYS A 26 -2.21 -22.64 -5.21
C CYS A 26 -0.75 -22.35 -4.88
N HIS A 27 -0.36 -21.08 -4.88
CA HIS A 27 0.95 -20.67 -4.38
C HIS A 27 0.89 -20.51 -2.85
N VAL A 28 1.90 -21.03 -2.14
CA VAL A 28 1.95 -20.95 -0.67
C VAL A 28 3.30 -20.41 -0.19
N GLN A 29 3.26 -19.64 0.90
CA GLN A 29 4.43 -19.17 1.63
C GLN A 29 4.16 -19.14 3.14
N TRP A 30 5.20 -19.18 3.97
CA TRP A 30 5.05 -19.16 5.42
C TRP A 30 6.29 -18.64 6.14
N GLY A 31 6.13 -18.29 7.42
CA GLY A 31 7.23 -17.91 8.30
C GLY A 31 6.96 -18.27 9.75
N GLY A 32 7.98 -18.74 10.45
CA GLY A 32 7.91 -19.08 11.88
C GLY A 32 7.85 -17.86 12.80
N SER A 33 8.25 -16.68 12.30
CA SER A 33 8.17 -15.41 13.03
C SER A 33 7.74 -14.28 12.09
N GLY A 34 6.59 -13.70 12.38
CA GLY A 34 6.03 -12.52 11.73
C GLY A 34 5.59 -11.51 12.79
N LEU A 35 5.66 -10.22 12.44
CA LEU A 35 5.21 -9.14 13.31
C LEU A 35 3.84 -8.65 12.82
N VAL A 36 2.85 -8.64 13.71
CA VAL A 36 1.54 -8.05 13.43
C VAL A 36 1.41 -6.76 14.21
N LEU A 37 1.19 -5.65 13.47
CA LEU A 37 0.94 -4.34 14.04
C LEU A 37 -0.55 -4.18 14.33
N ARG A 38 -0.88 -3.69 15.52
CA ARG A 38 -2.24 -3.40 15.95
C ARG A 38 -2.56 -1.93 15.73
N ALA A 39 -3.84 -1.63 15.54
CA ALA A 39 -4.32 -0.28 15.33
C ALA A 39 -4.11 0.64 16.55
N ASP A 40 -3.97 0.06 17.75
CA ASP A 40 -3.69 0.78 19.01
C ASP A 40 -2.19 1.08 19.22
N GLY A 41 -1.33 0.76 18.24
CA GLY A 41 0.12 0.96 18.33
C GLY A 41 0.88 -0.20 18.98
N GLY A 42 0.19 -1.27 19.42
CA GLY A 42 0.84 -2.50 19.88
C GLY A 42 1.34 -3.37 18.74
N ALA A 43 2.19 -4.36 19.06
CA ALA A 43 2.58 -5.41 18.11
C ALA A 43 2.70 -6.75 18.82
N TYR A 44 2.47 -7.85 18.09
CA TYR A 44 2.75 -9.20 18.58
C TYR A 44 3.44 -10.05 17.52
N GLY A 45 4.25 -11.00 17.98
CA GLY A 45 4.87 -12.01 17.14
C GLY A 45 3.92 -13.18 16.90
N THR A 46 3.85 -13.68 15.68
CA THR A 46 3.08 -14.88 15.31
C THR A 46 3.73 -15.60 14.13
N ALA A 47 3.58 -16.92 14.04
CA ALA A 47 3.82 -17.60 12.78
C ALA A 47 2.68 -17.24 11.79
N PHE A 48 2.98 -17.30 10.49
CA PHE A 48 2.00 -17.04 9.44
C PHE A 48 2.10 -18.07 8.32
N PHE A 49 0.97 -18.33 7.67
CA PHE A 49 0.87 -19.15 6.46
C PHE A 49 -0.05 -18.45 5.47
N GLU A 50 0.43 -18.27 4.25
CA GLU A 50 -0.22 -17.50 3.21
C GLU A 50 -0.44 -18.34 1.96
N ALA A 51 -1.64 -18.26 1.41
CA ALA A 51 -2.08 -19.03 0.25
C ALA A 51 -2.71 -18.11 -0.80
N PHE A 52 -2.31 -18.31 -2.06
CA PHE A 52 -2.71 -17.54 -3.23
C PHE A 52 -3.27 -18.50 -4.29
N PRO A 53 -4.58 -18.76 -4.30
CA PRO A 53 -5.21 -19.58 -5.33
C PRO A 53 -5.13 -18.93 -6.72
N ALA A 54 -5.09 -19.74 -7.78
CA ALA A 54 -4.97 -19.25 -9.16
C ALA A 54 -6.17 -18.39 -9.62
N GLU A 55 -7.35 -18.66 -9.08
CA GLU A 55 -8.57 -17.88 -9.29
C GLU A 55 -8.53 -16.47 -8.67
N GLY A 56 -7.45 -16.16 -7.95
CA GLY A 56 -7.18 -14.86 -7.36
C GLY A 56 -7.65 -14.74 -5.91
N GLY A 57 -7.25 -13.64 -5.28
CA GLY A 57 -7.43 -13.43 -3.85
C GLY A 57 -6.24 -13.92 -3.03
N PHE A 58 -6.40 -13.87 -1.71
CA PHE A 58 -5.34 -14.13 -0.77
C PHE A 58 -5.93 -14.59 0.57
N PHE A 59 -5.37 -15.67 1.10
CA PHE A 59 -5.69 -16.16 2.43
C PHE A 59 -4.44 -16.13 3.29
N ARG A 60 -4.60 -15.62 4.52
CA ARG A 60 -3.55 -15.63 5.53
C ARG A 60 -4.09 -16.26 6.79
N GLY A 61 -3.41 -17.26 7.30
CA GLY A 61 -3.59 -17.80 8.63
C GLY A 61 -2.46 -17.39 9.57
N GLU A 62 -2.79 -17.30 10.85
CA GLU A 62 -1.86 -16.92 11.91
C GLU A 62 -1.98 -17.89 13.08
N GLY A 63 -0.87 -18.16 13.77
CA GLY A 63 -0.87 -19.06 14.91
C GLY A 63 0.46 -19.11 15.65
N ALA A 64 0.49 -19.84 16.77
CA ALA A 64 1.70 -20.04 17.57
C ALA A 64 2.78 -20.86 16.87
N SER A 65 2.43 -21.58 15.80
CA SER A 65 3.34 -22.38 14.98
C SER A 65 2.91 -22.34 13.51
N ILE A 66 3.80 -22.73 12.59
CA ILE A 66 3.49 -22.79 11.15
C ILE A 66 2.32 -23.72 10.88
N THR A 67 2.25 -24.89 11.54
CA THR A 67 1.12 -25.83 11.43
C THR A 67 -0.20 -25.23 11.88
N ALA A 68 -0.20 -24.47 12.99
CA ALA A 68 -1.40 -23.78 13.45
C ALA A 68 -1.85 -22.69 12.47
N ALA A 69 -0.88 -21.93 11.94
CA ALA A 69 -1.13 -20.91 10.93
C ALA A 69 -1.67 -21.52 9.62
N GLU A 70 -1.12 -22.65 9.18
CA GLU A 70 -1.63 -23.38 8.00
C GLU A 70 -3.07 -23.87 8.24
N ALA A 71 -3.36 -24.47 9.39
CA ALA A 71 -4.70 -24.96 9.71
C ALA A 71 -5.74 -23.83 9.70
N ASP A 72 -5.41 -22.66 10.26
CA ASP A 72 -6.27 -21.47 10.19
C ASP A 72 -6.44 -20.97 8.74
N CYS A 73 -5.36 -20.94 7.96
CA CYS A 73 -5.39 -20.55 6.55
C CYS A 73 -6.27 -21.49 5.72
N LEU A 74 -6.10 -22.80 5.88
CA LEU A 74 -6.87 -23.83 5.18
C LEU A 74 -8.34 -23.80 5.59
N ALA A 75 -8.65 -23.52 6.86
CA ALA A 75 -10.01 -23.32 7.32
C ALA A 75 -10.67 -22.11 6.64
N LYS A 76 -9.94 -20.99 6.48
CA LYS A 76 -10.40 -19.82 5.72
C LYS A 76 -10.66 -20.16 4.25
N TYR A 77 -9.74 -20.89 3.61
CA TYR A 77 -9.90 -21.34 2.22
C TYR A 77 -11.12 -22.26 2.05
N ARG A 78 -11.28 -23.27 2.90
CA ARG A 78 -12.44 -24.18 2.85
C ARG A 78 -13.77 -23.48 3.09
N ARG A 79 -13.80 -22.50 4.01
CA ARG A 79 -15.00 -21.66 4.21
C ARG A 79 -15.29 -20.81 2.98
N PHE A 80 -14.26 -20.32 2.29
CA PHE A 80 -14.42 -19.57 1.06
C PHE A 80 -14.99 -20.45 -0.06
N THR A 81 -14.36 -21.57 -0.38
CA THR A 81 -14.75 -22.43 -1.51
C THR A 81 -16.14 -23.05 -1.37
N ARG A 82 -16.62 -23.26 -0.15
CA ARG A 82 -17.98 -23.77 0.13
C ARG A 82 -19.03 -22.67 0.24
N CYS A 83 -18.63 -21.40 0.24
CA CYS A 83 -19.57 -20.30 0.41
C CYS A 83 -20.19 -19.92 -0.94
N ASP A 84 -21.52 -19.95 -1.01
CA ASP A 84 -22.23 -19.14 -1.99
C ASP A 84 -22.06 -17.67 -1.59
N HIS A 85 -21.23 -16.91 -2.31
CA HIS A 85 -20.74 -15.64 -1.81
C HIS A 85 -21.75 -14.51 -1.94
N LEU A 86 -21.96 -13.79 -0.83
CA LEU A 86 -22.72 -12.54 -0.80
C LEU A 86 -21.79 -11.36 -0.60
N TRP A 87 -21.31 -10.80 -1.70
CA TRP A 87 -20.33 -9.70 -1.69
C TRP A 87 -20.98 -8.36 -1.33
N GLY A 88 -20.33 -7.61 -0.43
CA GLY A 88 -20.68 -6.22 -0.14
C GLY A 88 -19.43 -5.36 0.04
N ARG A 89 -19.52 -4.08 -0.31
CA ARG A 89 -18.40 -3.13 -0.15
C ARG A 89 -18.03 -2.86 1.31
N GLY A 90 -18.99 -2.94 2.23
CA GLY A 90 -18.76 -2.51 3.62
C GLY A 90 -18.31 -1.06 3.65
N LYS A 91 -17.11 -0.80 4.20
CA LYS A 91 -16.48 0.52 4.27
C LYS A 91 -15.55 0.85 3.09
N TYR A 92 -15.33 -0.07 2.15
CA TYR A 92 -14.32 0.09 1.10
C TYR A 92 -14.86 0.88 -0.10
N THR A 93 -14.11 1.92 -0.49
CA THR A 93 -14.33 2.70 -1.71
C THR A 93 -13.36 2.32 -2.83
N ASN A 94 -12.27 1.62 -2.52
CA ASN A 94 -11.19 1.24 -3.45
C ASN A 94 -11.50 0.01 -4.33
N GLY A 95 -12.74 -0.47 -4.35
CA GLY A 95 -13.14 -1.67 -5.10
C GLY A 95 -13.09 -2.98 -4.31
N GLY A 96 -12.53 -2.94 -3.09
CA GLY A 96 -12.58 -4.04 -2.14
C GLY A 96 -14.02 -4.42 -1.74
N ALA A 97 -14.21 -5.70 -1.47
CA ALA A 97 -15.45 -6.29 -1.03
C ALA A 97 -15.19 -7.32 0.07
N ILE A 98 -16.09 -7.40 1.04
CA ILE A 98 -16.13 -8.46 2.03
C ILE A 98 -17.39 -9.30 1.79
N CYS A 99 -17.24 -10.62 1.77
CA CYS A 99 -18.38 -11.52 1.78
C CYS A 99 -19.06 -11.46 3.15
N ARG A 100 -20.37 -11.19 3.20
CA ARG A 100 -21.13 -11.12 4.46
C ARG A 100 -21.28 -12.47 5.16
N ARG A 101 -21.11 -13.58 4.42
CA ARG A 101 -21.27 -14.95 4.92
C ARG A 101 -19.94 -15.50 5.46
N CYS A 102 -18.93 -15.61 4.61
CA CYS A 102 -17.63 -16.21 4.98
C CYS A 102 -16.55 -15.20 5.40
N ARG A 103 -16.83 -13.89 5.36
CA ARG A 103 -15.90 -12.79 5.72
C ARG A 103 -14.62 -12.70 4.88
N ALA A 104 -14.50 -13.47 3.80
CA ALA A 104 -13.39 -13.33 2.85
C ALA A 104 -13.38 -11.95 2.20
N PHE A 105 -12.19 -11.47 1.85
CA PHE A 105 -11.96 -10.19 1.16
C PHE A 105 -11.51 -10.45 -0.28
N MET A 106 -12.08 -9.70 -1.25
CA MET A 106 -11.62 -9.69 -2.64
C MET A 106 -11.90 -8.34 -3.31
N THR A 107 -11.17 -8.04 -4.38
CA THR A 107 -11.50 -6.93 -5.28
C THR A 107 -12.60 -7.37 -6.24
N ARG A 108 -13.81 -6.83 -6.10
CA ARG A 108 -14.98 -7.23 -6.90
C ARG A 108 -15.71 -6.07 -7.56
N PHE A 109 -15.54 -4.87 -7.03
CA PHE A 109 -16.30 -3.73 -7.49
C PHE A 109 -15.40 -2.68 -8.15
N ARG A 110 -15.97 -1.86 -9.03
CA ARG A 110 -15.28 -0.65 -9.49
C ARG A 110 -15.07 0.29 -8.29
N PRO A 111 -13.89 0.93 -8.16
CA PRO A 111 -13.69 1.95 -7.14
C PRO A 111 -14.77 3.04 -7.24
N ILE A 112 -15.19 3.58 -6.10
CA ILE A 112 -16.08 4.74 -6.03
C ILE A 112 -15.18 5.97 -5.96
N PRO A 113 -15.04 6.75 -7.06
CA PRO A 113 -14.19 7.92 -7.04
C PRO A 113 -14.79 8.97 -6.11
N ARG A 114 -13.98 9.50 -5.17
CA ARG A 114 -14.38 10.68 -4.40
C ARG A 114 -14.33 11.90 -5.31
N LEU A 115 -15.50 12.45 -5.62
CA LEU A 115 -15.60 13.68 -6.39
C LEU A 115 -14.90 14.82 -5.63
N GLY A 116 -14.17 15.65 -6.35
CA GLY A 116 -13.47 16.79 -5.75
C GLY A 116 -12.17 16.45 -5.02
N ALA A 117 -11.70 15.20 -4.99
CA ALA A 117 -10.42 14.85 -4.35
C ALA A 117 -9.21 15.63 -4.91
N PHE A 118 -9.28 16.07 -6.18
CA PHE A 118 -8.27 16.97 -6.75
C PHE A 118 -8.16 18.31 -6.01
N ARG A 119 -9.16 18.67 -5.19
CA ARG A 119 -9.22 19.91 -4.42
C ARG A 119 -8.55 19.86 -3.06
N ASP A 120 -8.28 18.66 -2.55
CA ASP A 120 -7.66 18.49 -1.24
C ASP A 120 -6.34 19.28 -1.16
N PRO A 121 -5.93 19.68 0.05
CA PRO A 121 -4.57 20.09 0.34
C PRO A 121 -3.52 19.18 -0.31
N LEU A 122 -2.40 19.76 -0.73
CA LEU A 122 -1.24 18.97 -1.13
C LEU A 122 -0.71 18.23 0.09
N SER A 123 -0.41 16.94 -0.04
CA SER A 123 0.23 16.19 1.04
C SER A 123 1.72 16.51 1.12
N VAL A 124 2.31 16.27 2.29
CA VAL A 124 3.77 16.37 2.48
C VAL A 124 4.53 15.47 1.49
N THR A 125 4.04 14.25 1.28
CA THR A 125 4.61 13.31 0.29
C THR A 125 4.57 13.87 -1.14
N GLU A 126 3.47 14.52 -1.54
CA GLU A 126 3.36 15.13 -2.87
C GLU A 126 4.39 16.25 -3.07
N LEU A 127 4.64 17.05 -2.04
CA LEU A 127 5.67 18.10 -2.07
C LEU A 127 7.08 17.52 -2.13
N ASP A 128 7.35 16.46 -1.35
CA ASP A 128 8.66 15.78 -1.31
C ASP A 128 8.99 15.12 -2.67
N LEU A 129 8.03 14.40 -3.25
CA LEU A 129 8.17 13.84 -4.60
C LEU A 129 8.39 14.93 -5.65
N ALA A 130 7.71 16.08 -5.51
CA ALA A 130 7.93 17.20 -6.41
C ALA A 130 9.35 17.78 -6.28
N MET A 131 9.87 17.93 -5.06
CA MET A 131 11.26 18.37 -4.80
C MET A 131 12.31 17.44 -5.39
N ASP A 132 12.00 16.14 -5.48
CA ASP A 132 12.88 15.14 -6.09
C ASP A 132 12.74 15.08 -7.62
N GLY A 133 11.94 15.96 -8.22
CA GLY A 133 11.80 16.10 -9.66
C GLY A 133 10.76 15.16 -10.28
N TYR A 134 9.91 14.51 -9.49
CA TYR A 134 8.85 13.61 -9.95
C TYR A 134 7.67 14.33 -10.64
N CYS A 135 7.90 15.57 -11.09
CA CYS A 135 6.98 16.41 -11.86
C CYS A 135 7.40 16.59 -13.31
N ARG A 136 8.51 15.97 -13.72
CA ARG A 136 8.90 15.86 -15.14
C ARG A 136 7.76 15.09 -15.85
N PRO A 137 7.09 15.66 -16.86
CA PRO A 137 5.94 15.03 -17.50
C PRO A 137 6.37 13.83 -18.33
N ASP A 138 5.88 12.66 -17.94
CA ASP A 138 5.76 11.51 -18.81
C ASP A 138 4.28 11.34 -19.21
N PRO A 139 3.92 11.42 -20.51
CA PRO A 139 2.54 11.22 -20.98
C PRO A 139 1.96 9.85 -20.60
N SER A 140 2.82 8.85 -20.38
CA SER A 140 2.42 7.51 -19.95
C SER A 140 2.17 7.41 -18.45
N ASP A 141 2.74 8.34 -17.65
CA ASP A 141 2.59 8.35 -16.20
C ASP A 141 1.43 9.26 -15.75
N ARG A 142 0.31 8.63 -15.43
CA ARG A 142 -0.88 9.33 -14.90
C ARG A 142 -0.62 9.99 -13.56
N PHE A 143 0.28 9.45 -12.74
CA PHE A 143 0.59 10.00 -11.43
C PHE A 143 1.35 11.32 -11.56
N GLN A 144 2.42 11.36 -12.35
CA GLN A 144 3.20 12.58 -12.58
C GLN A 144 2.35 13.71 -13.15
N ASN A 145 1.50 13.40 -14.14
CA ASN A 145 0.57 14.37 -14.71
C ASN A 145 -0.43 14.90 -13.68
N ARG A 146 -0.99 14.02 -12.85
CA ARG A 146 -1.91 14.42 -11.76
C ARG A 146 -1.21 15.30 -10.74
N LEU A 147 0.01 14.96 -10.33
CA LEU A 147 0.80 15.72 -9.36
C LEU A 147 1.08 17.12 -9.90
N ARG A 148 1.58 17.24 -11.14
CA ARG A 148 1.83 18.53 -11.79
C ARG A 148 0.59 19.41 -11.85
N LEU A 149 -0.57 18.86 -12.22
CA LEU A 149 -1.83 19.61 -12.25
C LEU A 149 -2.27 20.08 -10.85
N ARG A 150 -2.05 19.28 -9.81
CA ARG A 150 -2.35 19.66 -8.43
C ARG A 150 -1.42 20.77 -7.92
N LEU A 151 -0.12 20.68 -8.20
CA LEU A 151 0.86 21.72 -7.88
C LEU A 151 0.51 23.04 -8.58
N ALA A 152 0.20 23.00 -9.88
CA ALA A 152 -0.22 24.17 -10.64
C ALA A 152 -1.50 24.80 -10.07
N ARG A 153 -2.50 23.98 -9.70
CA ARG A 153 -3.71 24.46 -9.03
C ARG A 153 -3.42 25.13 -7.69
N ALA A 154 -2.47 24.61 -6.92
CA ALA A 154 -2.04 25.21 -5.66
C ALA A 154 -1.23 26.50 -5.84
N GLY A 155 -0.90 26.88 -7.08
CA GLY A 155 -0.15 28.07 -7.43
C GLY A 155 1.36 27.85 -7.54
N ILE A 156 1.84 26.60 -7.46
CA ILE A 156 3.27 26.30 -7.54
C ILE A 156 3.68 26.22 -9.01
N ARG A 157 4.51 27.16 -9.45
CA ARG A 157 5.02 27.22 -10.82
C ARG A 157 6.21 26.28 -10.96
N MET A 158 5.96 25.07 -11.43
CA MET A 158 7.01 24.10 -11.73
C MET A 158 7.87 24.57 -12.91
N PRO A 159 9.19 24.25 -12.92
CA PRO A 159 10.06 24.53 -14.05
C PRO A 159 9.56 23.85 -15.33
N ASP A 160 10.00 24.38 -16.47
CA ASP A 160 9.69 23.78 -17.75
C ASP A 160 10.21 22.34 -17.83
N PRO A 161 9.44 21.45 -18.47
CA PRO A 161 9.70 20.03 -18.52
C PRO A 161 10.77 19.64 -19.55
N ASP A 162 11.72 20.55 -19.83
CA ASP A 162 12.76 20.32 -20.81
C ASP A 162 13.54 19.03 -20.46
N PRO A 163 13.56 18.03 -21.36
CA PRO A 163 14.26 16.77 -21.14
C PRO A 163 15.77 16.97 -20.98
N ASP A 164 16.33 18.01 -21.61
CA ASP A 164 17.76 18.32 -21.60
C ASP A 164 18.18 19.11 -20.36
N ARG A 165 17.21 19.53 -19.55
CA ARG A 165 17.45 20.24 -18.28
C ARG A 165 18.07 19.31 -17.24
N THR A 166 19.31 19.58 -16.86
CA THR A 166 20.07 18.80 -15.86
C THR A 166 19.75 19.21 -14.42
N ASP A 167 19.25 20.43 -14.19
CA ASP A 167 18.91 20.99 -12.88
C ASP A 167 17.41 20.87 -12.53
N HIS A 168 16.64 20.04 -13.25
CA HIS A 168 15.17 20.00 -13.12
C HIS A 168 14.71 19.76 -11.67
N ALA A 169 15.30 18.79 -10.97
CA ALA A 169 14.98 18.51 -9.56
C ALA A 169 15.31 19.70 -8.65
N ALA A 170 16.45 20.36 -8.85
CA ALA A 170 16.84 21.54 -8.07
C ALA A 170 15.87 22.71 -8.29
N ALA A 171 15.43 22.93 -9.53
CA ALA A 171 14.45 23.95 -9.87
C ALA A 171 13.05 23.64 -9.30
N CYS A 172 12.60 22.38 -9.34
CA CYS A 172 11.37 21.95 -8.69
C CYS A 172 11.44 22.18 -7.17
N ARG A 173 12.55 21.79 -6.55
CA ARG A 173 12.81 22.00 -5.12
C ARG A 173 12.70 23.47 -4.73
N ALA A 174 13.36 24.37 -5.46
CA ALA A 174 13.28 25.81 -5.21
C ALA A 174 11.83 26.34 -5.29
N ALA A 175 11.06 25.90 -6.30
CA ALA A 175 9.66 26.30 -6.47
C ALA A 175 8.76 25.80 -5.33
N VAL A 176 8.95 24.55 -4.89
CA VAL A 176 8.20 23.95 -3.77
C VAL A 176 8.51 24.68 -2.46
N LEU A 177 9.79 24.88 -2.14
CA LEU A 177 10.21 25.53 -0.89
C LEU A 177 9.72 26.98 -0.79
N LEU A 178 9.76 27.72 -1.91
CA LEU A 178 9.22 29.08 -1.98
C LEU A 178 7.73 29.11 -1.62
N TRP A 179 6.93 28.24 -2.24
CA TRP A 179 5.51 28.15 -1.95
C TRP A 179 5.23 27.67 -0.53
N TYR A 180 5.97 26.67 -0.05
CA TYR A 180 5.76 26.06 1.27
C TYR A 180 6.01 27.06 2.41
N ARG A 181 7.00 27.96 2.28
CA ARG A 181 7.26 29.05 3.23
C ARG A 181 6.02 29.90 3.51
N GLU A 182 5.23 30.17 2.48
CA GLU A 182 4.06 31.05 2.55
C GLU A 182 2.74 30.29 2.81
N ASN A 183 2.72 28.97 2.64
CA ASN A 183 1.50 28.16 2.63
C ASN A 183 1.58 26.93 3.55
N ARG A 184 2.46 26.95 4.56
CA ARG A 184 2.72 25.81 5.47
C ARG A 184 1.45 25.29 6.15
N ASP A 185 0.52 26.17 6.48
CA ASP A 185 -0.79 25.90 7.09
C ASP A 185 -1.81 25.25 6.13
N ARG A 186 -1.56 25.33 4.82
CA ARG A 186 -2.40 24.75 3.75
C ARG A 186 -1.96 23.36 3.31
N VAL A 187 -0.89 22.82 3.88
CA VAL A 187 -0.39 21.47 3.58
C VAL A 187 -1.17 20.45 4.40
N GLY A 188 -1.66 19.42 3.72
CA GLY A 188 -2.34 18.29 4.36
C GLY A 188 -1.33 17.51 5.19
N ARG A 189 -1.48 17.56 6.52
CA ARG A 189 -0.76 16.69 7.44
C ARG A 189 -1.57 15.40 7.55
N GLY A 190 -1.00 14.28 7.11
CA GLY A 190 -1.65 12.99 7.26
C GLY A 190 -1.91 12.70 8.74
N GLU A 191 -3.15 12.43 9.13
CA GLU A 191 -3.49 11.83 10.43
C GLU A 191 -3.30 10.31 10.41
N SER A 192 -2.33 9.81 9.63
CA SER A 192 -2.12 8.39 9.41
C SER A 192 -1.36 7.78 10.60
N LEU A 193 -1.98 6.80 11.26
CA LEU A 193 -1.32 5.94 12.23
C LEU A 193 -0.53 4.84 11.48
N GLY A 194 0.69 4.52 11.93
CA GLY A 194 1.51 3.45 11.36
C GLY A 194 2.63 3.92 10.42
N LEU A 195 3.04 3.07 9.47
CA LEU A 195 4.18 3.33 8.57
C LEU A 195 3.98 4.56 7.67
N GLU A 196 2.76 4.80 7.19
CA GLU A 196 2.44 5.98 6.37
C GLU A 196 2.68 7.27 7.15
N GLY A 197 2.29 7.33 8.43
CA GLY A 197 2.53 8.48 9.30
C GLY A 197 4.01 8.70 9.60
N LEU A 198 4.81 7.63 9.68
CA LEU A 198 6.26 7.74 9.85
C LEU A 198 6.91 8.40 8.62
N PHE A 199 6.55 7.96 7.41
CA PHE A 199 7.10 8.56 6.19
C PHE A 199 6.67 10.01 6.01
N ASP A 200 5.41 10.34 6.33
CA ASP A 200 4.93 11.73 6.32
C ASP A 200 5.71 12.61 7.32
N GLN A 201 6.05 12.09 8.51
CA GLN A 201 6.89 12.82 9.47
C GLN A 201 8.32 13.03 8.98
N LEU A 202 8.92 12.03 8.31
CA LEU A 202 10.27 12.15 7.75
C LEU A 202 10.30 13.19 6.62
N ALA A 203 9.33 13.14 5.71
CA ALA A 203 9.20 14.11 4.63
C ALA A 203 8.94 15.53 5.19
N LEU A 204 8.14 15.65 6.25
CA LEU A 204 7.88 16.94 6.89
C LEU A 204 9.14 17.52 7.52
N ARG A 205 9.93 16.69 8.23
CA ARG A 205 11.21 17.13 8.81
C ARG A 205 12.18 17.59 7.75
N ARG A 206 12.27 16.90 6.61
CA ARG A 206 13.11 17.31 5.48
C ARG A 206 12.69 18.69 4.94
N LEU A 207 11.38 18.88 4.69
CA LEU A 207 10.84 20.17 4.28
C LEU A 207 11.14 21.28 5.29
N GLU A 208 10.97 21.02 6.58
CA GLU A 208 11.25 22.00 7.64
C GLU A 208 12.73 22.35 7.74
N GLN A 209 13.63 21.38 7.55
CA GLN A 209 15.09 21.61 7.53
C GLN A 209 15.54 22.43 6.33
N GLU A 210 14.96 22.20 5.15
CA GLU A 210 15.34 22.92 3.91
C GLU A 210 14.78 24.34 3.84
N VAL A 211 13.78 24.66 4.68
CA VAL A 211 13.14 25.98 4.73
C VAL A 211 13.83 26.93 5.70
N ALA A 212 14.35 26.40 6.82
CA ALA A 212 15.03 27.11 7.89
C ALA A 212 16.33 27.78 7.43
#